data_AF-A0A0R3PSG5-F1
#
_entry.id   AF-A0A0R3PSG5-F1
#
_cell.length_a   1.000
_cell.length_b   1.000
_cell.length_c   1.000
_cell.angle_alpha   90.00
_cell.angle_beta   90.00
_cell.angle_gamma   90.00
#
_symmetry.space_group_name_H-M   'P 1'
#
loop_
_entity.id
_entity.type
_entity.pdbx_description
1 polymer ?
#
loop_
_entity_poly.entity_id
_entity_poly.type
_entity_poly.pdbx_seq_one_letter_code
_entity_poly.pdbx_strand_id
1 'polypeptide(L)'
;MRLNRRAVLAVISISALFSVGVFIFSRRAATGLRSLPQSSIIVGVSFGDVAERVSADARALLASFGAVRIADWRETSSIDVEKMAALGGSMSGDRVVHLGAEWEGCGIPEKCGFDEIPMHFFTGEHKDDWPRLCVGGRMVLDRGLNGAGRGLNLVSIEPKTGRVSSVAHFDTYQDESTALEQWLDNLPLGEVLAVVSFDEASNMLSDMAKQIFYEMGSSMIQRLKFRASWELAAYSPFEDLNIPSGNSWAKPIKTSICLPKKLDSWRGRASDVYLRPHNLPRRHFCLKHDRHGDFCSESSVDNPIRPRALLDPKRKGDPVFNMPIVLAAGLSTDSLRICLESLMEQEGLNTQMVVVVYDKEYPENAELSSLFHVKSLPVNSTNGYNSLLLSAVSAAFYLFPTSPAVAVIEEDVRLSSDWLFYLSQTLPVLLEDKTIDVVQTFNPNGISLSIYWLTR
;
A
#
# COMPACT_ATOMS: atom_id res chain seq x y z
N MET A 1 -15.91 -25.60 18.75
CA MET A 1 -15.41 -24.27 19.13
C MET A 1 -16.31 -23.21 18.51
N ARG A 2 -17.07 -22.49 19.35
CA ARG A 2 -17.95 -21.38 18.96
C ARG A 2 -17.09 -20.13 18.75
N LEU A 3 -17.25 -19.39 17.64
CA LEU A 3 -16.63 -18.08 17.47
C LEU A 3 -17.48 -17.04 18.21
N ASN A 4 -17.00 -16.60 19.38
CA ASN A 4 -17.51 -15.43 20.12
C ASN A 4 -16.72 -14.19 19.68
N ARG A 5 -17.08 -13.53 18.57
CA ARG A 5 -16.48 -12.24 18.18
C ARG A 5 -17.56 -11.31 17.63
N ARG A 6 -17.50 -10.03 18.03
CA ARG A 6 -18.50 -8.99 17.73
C ARG A 6 -17.97 -8.01 16.70
N ALA A 7 -18.85 -7.48 15.87
CA ALA A 7 -18.52 -6.60 14.76
C ALA A 7 -19.27 -5.27 14.91
N VAL A 8 -18.63 -4.13 14.66
CA VAL A 8 -19.34 -2.86 14.48
C VAL A 8 -19.61 -2.73 12.98
N LEU A 9 -20.83 -3.06 12.58
CA LEU A 9 -21.26 -3.03 11.18
C LEU A 9 -22.08 -1.76 10.91
N ALA A 10 -21.52 -0.82 10.14
CA ALA A 10 -22.33 0.15 9.42
C ALA A 10 -22.76 -0.49 8.09
N VAL A 11 -24.07 -0.70 7.91
CA VAL A 11 -24.66 -1.00 6.60
C VAL A 11 -25.58 0.16 6.27
N ILE A 12 -25.28 0.88 5.19
CA ILE A 12 -26.22 1.81 4.55
C ILE A 12 -26.31 1.39 3.09
N SER A 13 -27.22 0.46 2.80
CA SER A 13 -27.75 0.33 1.44
C SER A 13 -28.98 1.22 1.30
N ILE A 14 -28.88 2.26 0.46
CA ILE A 14 -30.07 2.83 -0.18
C ILE A 14 -30.38 1.95 -1.40
N SER A 15 -30.82 0.72 -1.18
CA SER A 15 -31.72 0.00 -2.09
C SER A 15 -32.17 -1.33 -1.49
N ALA A 16 -33.49 -1.45 -1.40
CA ALA A 16 -34.29 -2.65 -1.21
C ALA A 16 -34.21 -3.37 0.16
N LEU A 17 -35.26 -3.11 0.95
CA LEU A 17 -35.95 -4.06 1.82
C LEU A 17 -35.72 -5.54 1.42
N PHE A 18 -35.20 -6.36 2.32
CA PHE A 18 -35.74 -7.66 2.78
C PHE A 18 -34.67 -8.42 3.57
N SER A 19 -35.02 -8.85 4.78
CA SER A 19 -34.16 -9.66 5.66
C SER A 19 -33.82 -11.01 5.02
N VAL A 20 -32.54 -11.30 4.77
CA VAL A 20 -32.09 -12.65 4.37
C VAL A 20 -30.80 -12.99 5.14
N GLY A 21 -30.88 -14.01 6.00
CA GLY A 21 -29.71 -14.62 6.64
C GLY A 21 -29.04 -15.64 5.71
N VAL A 22 -27.71 -15.60 5.61
CA VAL A 22 -26.91 -16.47 4.73
C VAL A 22 -26.24 -17.59 5.54
N PHE A 23 -26.41 -18.85 5.11
CA PHE A 23 -25.71 -20.02 5.65
C PHE A 23 -24.72 -20.58 4.62
N ILE A 24 -23.46 -20.84 5.04
CA ILE A 24 -22.39 -21.43 4.21
C ILE A 24 -22.40 -22.96 4.32
N PHE A 25 -22.41 -23.67 3.19
CA PHE A 25 -22.49 -25.13 3.14
C PHE A 25 -21.13 -25.82 3.38
N SER A 26 -20.94 -26.40 4.57
CA SER A 26 -19.93 -27.43 4.87
C SER A 26 -20.60 -28.73 5.33
N ARG A 27 -19.86 -29.82 5.63
CA ARG A 27 -20.43 -31.02 6.28
C ARG A 27 -21.27 -30.70 7.54
N ARG A 28 -21.06 -29.53 8.17
CA ARG A 28 -21.87 -29.02 9.29
C ARG A 28 -23.21 -28.38 8.88
N ALA A 29 -23.35 -27.90 7.65
CA ALA A 29 -24.59 -27.35 7.10
C ALA A 29 -25.66 -28.43 6.81
N ALA A 30 -25.22 -29.66 6.52
CA ALA A 30 -26.10 -30.82 6.37
C ALA A 30 -26.95 -31.10 7.62
N THR A 31 -26.39 -30.85 8.81
CA THR A 31 -27.10 -30.95 10.10
C THR A 31 -28.15 -29.85 10.28
N GLY A 32 -27.90 -28.64 9.79
CA GLY A 32 -28.83 -27.50 9.87
C GLY A 32 -30.04 -27.63 8.93
N LEU A 33 -29.87 -28.27 7.78
CA LEU A 33 -30.98 -28.59 6.87
C LEU A 33 -31.94 -29.62 7.46
N ARG A 34 -31.43 -30.57 8.25
CA ARG A 34 -32.25 -31.60 8.91
C ARG A 34 -33.11 -31.04 10.06
N SER A 35 -32.80 -29.85 10.57
CA SER A 35 -33.58 -29.17 11.62
C SER A 35 -34.64 -28.21 11.09
N LEU A 36 -34.81 -28.09 9.77
CA LEU A 36 -35.80 -27.19 9.19
C LEU A 36 -37.23 -27.75 9.31
N PRO A 37 -38.24 -26.90 9.61
CA PRO A 37 -39.65 -27.30 9.59
C PRO A 37 -40.07 -27.86 8.23
N GLN A 38 -40.97 -28.85 8.21
CA GLN A 38 -41.43 -29.52 6.98
C GLN A 38 -42.09 -28.61 5.94
N SER A 39 -42.48 -27.39 6.30
CA SER A 39 -43.10 -26.39 5.41
C SER A 39 -42.09 -25.38 4.84
N SER A 40 -40.79 -25.62 4.99
CA SER A 40 -39.75 -24.69 4.55
C SER A 40 -39.49 -24.84 3.04
N ILE A 41 -39.57 -23.75 2.29
CA ILE A 41 -39.13 -23.69 0.89
C ILE A 41 -37.65 -23.32 0.89
N ILE A 42 -36.82 -24.21 0.33
CA ILE A 42 -35.38 -24.01 0.22
C ILE A 42 -35.08 -23.67 -1.23
N VAL A 43 -34.63 -22.44 -1.48
CA VAL A 43 -34.15 -22.00 -2.79
C VAL A 43 -32.64 -21.86 -2.72
N GLY A 44 -31.93 -22.81 -3.32
CA GLY A 44 -30.48 -22.74 -3.50
C GLY A 44 -30.16 -22.22 -4.90
N VAL A 45 -29.41 -21.14 -5.00
CA VAL A 45 -28.92 -20.62 -6.27
C VAL A 45 -27.40 -20.58 -6.23
N SER A 46 -26.76 -21.20 -7.23
CA SER A 46 -25.31 -21.27 -7.38
C SER A 46 -24.94 -20.65 -8.72
N PHE A 47 -23.91 -19.82 -8.75
CA PHE A 47 -23.35 -19.27 -9.99
C PHE A 47 -21.82 -19.43 -9.99
N GLY A 48 -21.27 -19.92 -11.11
CA GLY A 48 -19.83 -20.21 -11.31
C GLY A 48 -19.37 -21.59 -10.80
N ASP A 49 -18.07 -21.89 -10.95
CA ASP A 49 -17.36 -23.16 -10.66
C ASP A 49 -17.49 -23.71 -9.23
N VAL A 50 -18.33 -23.10 -8.38
CA VAL A 50 -18.68 -23.63 -7.05
C VAL A 50 -19.41 -24.97 -7.14
N ALA A 51 -20.08 -25.25 -8.26
CA ALA A 51 -20.67 -26.57 -8.54
C ALA A 51 -19.63 -27.71 -8.57
N GLU A 52 -18.37 -27.39 -8.87
CA GLU A 52 -17.28 -28.37 -8.96
C GLU A 52 -16.75 -28.81 -7.58
N ARG A 53 -17.14 -28.13 -6.49
CA ARG A 53 -16.62 -28.36 -5.13
C ARG A 53 -17.63 -28.94 -4.14
N VAL A 54 -18.82 -29.33 -4.59
CA VAL A 54 -19.87 -29.89 -3.72
C VAL A 54 -19.64 -31.39 -3.49
N SER A 55 -19.44 -31.79 -2.23
CA SER A 55 -19.21 -33.19 -1.86
C SER A 55 -20.37 -34.12 -2.27
N ALA A 56 -20.07 -35.37 -2.59
CA ALA A 56 -21.05 -36.41 -2.93
C ALA A 56 -22.18 -36.56 -1.87
N ASP A 57 -21.84 -36.43 -0.59
CA ASP A 57 -22.80 -36.48 0.54
C ASP A 57 -23.84 -35.34 0.47
N ALA A 58 -23.41 -34.14 0.08
CA ALA A 58 -24.27 -32.96 -0.06
C ALA A 58 -25.16 -33.07 -1.31
N ARG A 59 -24.64 -33.66 -2.40
CA ARG A 59 -25.40 -33.96 -3.61
C ARG A 59 -26.56 -34.94 -3.34
N ALA A 60 -26.30 -36.01 -2.57
CA ALA A 60 -27.31 -36.99 -2.18
C ALA A 60 -28.39 -36.38 -1.26
N LEU A 61 -27.98 -35.51 -0.32
CA LEU A 61 -28.91 -34.80 0.56
C LEU A 61 -29.84 -33.86 -0.22
N LEU A 62 -29.30 -33.07 -1.16
CA LEU A 62 -30.10 -32.15 -1.98
C LEU A 62 -31.07 -32.89 -2.92
N ALA A 63 -30.65 -34.03 -3.48
CA ALA A 63 -31.54 -34.89 -4.27
C ALA A 63 -32.73 -35.42 -3.44
N SER A 64 -32.54 -35.71 -2.15
CA SER A 64 -33.61 -36.15 -1.24
C SER A 64 -34.66 -35.06 -0.95
N PHE A 65 -34.32 -33.79 -1.20
CA PHE A 65 -35.23 -32.64 -1.14
C PHE A 65 -35.79 -32.23 -2.51
N GLY A 66 -35.66 -33.08 -3.54
CA GLY A 66 -36.28 -32.87 -4.85
C GLY A 66 -35.45 -32.07 -5.86
N ALA A 67 -34.16 -31.83 -5.59
CA ALA A 67 -33.28 -31.15 -6.53
C ALA A 67 -32.97 -32.02 -7.76
N VAL A 68 -33.09 -31.45 -8.96
CA VAL A 68 -32.93 -32.15 -10.26
C VAL A 68 -31.62 -31.73 -10.94
N ARG A 69 -31.01 -32.62 -11.75
CA ARG A 69 -29.77 -32.41 -12.56
C ARG A 69 -28.43 -32.29 -11.81
N ILE A 70 -28.36 -32.78 -10.56
CA ILE A 70 -27.13 -32.80 -9.74
C ILE A 70 -26.02 -33.71 -10.31
N ALA A 71 -26.38 -34.72 -11.11
CA ALA A 71 -25.41 -35.64 -11.73
C ALA A 71 -24.60 -35.01 -12.87
N ASP A 72 -25.01 -33.84 -13.39
CA ASP A 72 -24.33 -33.15 -14.49
C ASP A 72 -23.13 -32.31 -14.03
N TRP A 73 -22.82 -32.28 -12.72
CA TRP A 73 -21.75 -31.49 -12.14
C TRP A 73 -20.40 -32.24 -12.32
N ARG A 74 -19.50 -31.70 -13.17
CA ARG A 74 -18.23 -32.35 -13.57
C ARG A 74 -17.13 -32.24 -12.50
N GLU A 75 -16.17 -33.17 -12.55
CA GLU A 75 -14.90 -33.16 -11.81
C GLU A 75 -13.72 -33.11 -12.80
N THR A 76 -12.78 -32.16 -12.65
CA THR A 76 -11.34 -32.19 -13.05
C THR A 76 -10.76 -30.76 -13.06
N SER A 77 -9.50 -30.43 -12.80
CA SER A 77 -8.26 -31.17 -12.50
C SER A 77 -7.31 -30.21 -11.75
N SER A 78 -6.50 -30.76 -10.84
CA SER A 78 -5.55 -30.05 -9.98
C SER A 78 -4.52 -29.23 -10.77
N ILE A 79 -4.37 -27.96 -10.41
CA ILE A 79 -3.25 -27.11 -10.80
C ILE A 79 -1.96 -27.72 -10.24
N ASP A 80 -1.02 -28.02 -11.12
CA ASP A 80 0.28 -28.61 -10.81
C ASP A 80 1.24 -27.54 -10.28
N VAL A 81 1.51 -27.58 -8.98
CA VAL A 81 2.28 -26.58 -8.22
C VAL A 81 3.74 -26.53 -8.69
N GLU A 82 4.28 -27.59 -9.31
CA GLU A 82 5.66 -27.62 -9.80
C GLU A 82 5.86 -26.78 -11.08
N LYS A 83 4.82 -26.63 -11.92
CA LYS A 83 4.91 -25.79 -13.13
C LYS A 83 4.82 -24.28 -12.85
N MET A 84 4.24 -23.89 -11.71
CA MET A 84 4.27 -22.49 -11.24
C MET A 84 5.64 -22.11 -10.65
N ALA A 85 6.41 -23.07 -10.14
CA ALA A 85 7.80 -22.83 -9.72
C ALA A 85 8.74 -22.61 -10.92
N ALA A 86 8.40 -23.10 -12.12
CA ALA A 86 9.19 -22.95 -13.33
C ALA A 86 8.97 -21.63 -14.09
N LEU A 87 7.96 -20.83 -13.70
CA LEU A 87 7.68 -19.50 -14.28
C LEU A 87 7.92 -18.35 -13.30
N GLY A 88 8.24 -18.67 -12.04
CA GLY A 88 8.82 -17.72 -11.09
C GLY A 88 10.30 -17.52 -11.38
N GLY A 89 10.63 -16.53 -12.19
CA GLY A 89 11.99 -15.98 -12.25
C GLY A 89 12.41 -15.50 -10.87
N SER A 90 13.07 -16.37 -10.10
CA SER A 90 13.86 -16.13 -8.89
C SER A 90 13.50 -14.89 -8.04
N MET A 91 12.31 -14.86 -7.45
CA MET A 91 12.06 -14.11 -6.21
C MET A 91 12.24 -15.03 -5.00
N SER A 92 13.49 -15.34 -4.67
CA SER A 92 13.94 -15.60 -3.30
C SER A 92 15.46 -15.73 -3.29
N GLY A 93 16.10 -14.96 -2.44
CA GLY A 93 17.53 -14.99 -2.24
C GLY A 93 17.87 -13.83 -1.34
N ASP A 94 17.96 -14.12 -0.05
CA ASP A 94 18.71 -13.32 0.91
C ASP A 94 20.14 -13.19 0.35
N ARG A 95 20.37 -12.22 -0.55
CA ARG A 95 21.68 -12.01 -1.16
C ARG A 95 22.53 -11.40 -0.06
N VAL A 96 23.34 -12.26 0.56
CA VAL A 96 24.38 -11.85 1.50
C VAL A 96 25.17 -10.71 0.86
N VAL A 97 25.11 -9.52 1.46
CA VAL A 97 25.85 -8.36 0.98
C VAL A 97 27.35 -8.67 1.12
N HIS A 98 28.07 -8.71 0.00
CA HIS A 98 29.51 -8.91 0.02
C HIS A 98 30.21 -7.55 0.13
N LEU A 99 30.98 -7.35 1.20
CA LEU A 99 31.84 -6.18 1.34
C LEU A 99 33.18 -6.47 0.65
N GLY A 100 33.57 -5.57 -0.26
CA GLY A 100 34.83 -5.64 -0.99
C GLY A 100 36.00 -5.07 -0.21
N ALA A 101 37.02 -4.60 -0.96
CA ALA A 101 38.25 -4.06 -0.39
C ALA A 101 37.99 -2.90 0.60
N GLU A 102 38.85 -2.81 1.61
CA GLU A 102 38.87 -1.67 2.51
C GLU A 102 39.39 -0.43 1.78
N TRP A 103 38.68 0.68 1.91
CA TRP A 103 39.12 1.97 1.42
C TRP A 103 38.75 3.04 2.44
N GLU A 104 39.63 3.24 3.42
CA GLU A 104 39.37 4.14 4.54
C GLU A 104 38.96 5.55 4.06
N GLY A 105 37.87 6.06 4.62
CA GLY A 105 37.34 7.38 4.27
C GLY A 105 36.72 7.48 2.88
N CYS A 106 36.62 6.40 2.10
CA CYS A 106 36.05 6.41 0.74
C CYS A 106 36.64 7.54 -0.13
N GLY A 107 37.96 7.74 -0.04
CA GLY A 107 38.68 8.75 -0.83
C GLY A 107 38.53 10.19 -0.34
N ILE A 108 37.87 10.43 0.80
CA ILE A 108 37.79 11.76 1.41
C ILE A 108 39.10 12.05 2.18
N PRO A 109 39.83 13.13 1.87
CA PRO A 109 41.11 13.44 2.51
C PRO A 109 40.95 13.90 3.97
N GLU A 110 39.86 14.61 4.29
CA GLU A 110 39.51 15.01 5.66
C GLU A 110 38.52 14.00 6.27
N LYS A 111 38.71 13.65 7.54
CA LYS A 111 37.79 12.71 8.22
C LYS A 111 36.41 13.36 8.37
N CYS A 112 35.37 12.66 7.90
CA CYS A 112 33.99 13.03 8.18
C CYS A 112 33.73 13.14 9.69
N GLY A 113 32.71 13.91 10.07
CA GLY A 113 32.30 14.03 11.47
C GLY A 113 31.87 12.68 12.06
N PHE A 114 31.91 12.56 13.39
CA PHE A 114 31.50 11.33 14.09
C PHE A 114 30.06 10.88 13.77
N ASP A 115 29.19 11.84 13.46
CA ASP A 115 27.78 11.66 13.10
C ASP A 115 27.54 11.54 11.58
N GLU A 116 28.57 11.25 10.80
CA GLU A 116 28.49 11.13 9.34
C GLU A 116 29.09 9.81 8.84
N ILE A 117 28.70 9.40 7.63
CA ILE A 117 29.16 8.19 6.95
C ILE A 117 29.92 8.64 5.70
N PRO A 118 31.22 8.30 5.54
CA PRO A 118 31.94 8.57 4.31
C PRO A 118 31.42 7.69 3.19
N MET A 119 31.15 8.29 2.03
CA MET A 119 30.71 7.60 0.82
C MET A 119 31.47 8.08 -0.41
N HIS A 120 31.64 7.19 -1.39
CA HIS A 120 32.18 7.54 -2.71
C HIS A 120 31.30 6.96 -3.79
N PHE A 121 30.98 7.76 -4.79
CA PHE A 121 30.18 7.41 -5.94
C PHE A 121 31.00 7.55 -7.22
N PHE A 122 30.87 6.56 -8.10
CA PHE A 122 31.48 6.58 -9.41
C PHE A 122 30.58 5.89 -10.44
N THR A 123 30.13 6.62 -11.46
CA THR A 123 29.17 6.12 -12.46
C THR A 123 29.80 5.35 -13.62
N GLY A 124 31.13 5.32 -13.72
CA GLY A 124 31.84 4.75 -14.88
C GLY A 124 31.95 5.70 -16.07
N GLU A 125 33.08 5.66 -16.79
CA GLU A 125 33.33 6.50 -17.98
C GLU A 125 32.62 5.98 -19.25
N HIS A 126 32.56 4.67 -19.40
CA HIS A 126 31.94 3.96 -20.51
C HIS A 126 31.65 2.51 -20.09
N LYS A 127 31.03 1.72 -20.98
CA LYS A 127 30.63 0.32 -20.73
C LYS A 127 31.69 -0.66 -20.18
N ASP A 128 32.98 -0.30 -20.24
CA ASP A 128 34.09 -1.16 -19.81
C ASP A 128 34.75 -0.64 -18.50
N ASP A 129 34.18 0.39 -17.87
CA ASP A 129 34.67 0.99 -16.63
C ASP A 129 33.57 1.00 -15.57
N TRP A 130 33.52 -0.08 -14.78
CA TRP A 130 32.42 -0.42 -13.88
C TRP A 130 32.09 0.67 -12.85
N PRO A 131 30.82 0.74 -12.40
CA PRO A 131 30.42 1.68 -11.38
C PRO A 131 31.03 1.24 -10.05
N ARG A 132 31.34 2.23 -9.20
CA ARG A 132 31.91 2.00 -7.88
C ARG A 132 31.13 2.76 -6.83
N LEU A 133 30.84 2.09 -5.72
CA LEU A 133 30.24 2.70 -4.53
C LEU A 133 30.98 2.22 -3.28
N CYS A 134 31.53 3.16 -2.52
CA CYS A 134 32.10 2.91 -1.21
C CYS A 134 31.17 3.48 -0.14
N VAL A 135 30.94 2.72 0.94
CA VAL A 135 30.14 3.14 2.09
C VAL A 135 30.89 2.79 3.37
N GLY A 136 31.10 3.77 4.24
CA GLY A 136 31.70 3.54 5.56
C GLY A 136 33.13 2.98 5.52
N GLY A 137 33.85 3.22 4.43
CA GLY A 137 35.22 2.73 4.23
C GLY A 137 35.34 1.33 3.62
N ARG A 138 34.25 0.78 3.08
CA ARG A 138 34.22 -0.51 2.38
C ARG A 138 33.60 -0.36 1.00
N MET A 139 34.19 -1.02 0.02
CA MET A 139 33.59 -1.15 -1.31
C MET A 139 32.33 -2.02 -1.25
N VAL A 140 31.24 -1.54 -1.84
CA VAL A 140 29.95 -2.23 -1.89
C VAL A 140 29.56 -2.53 -3.33
N LEU A 141 29.87 -1.64 -4.27
CA LEU A 141 29.72 -1.89 -5.71
C LEU A 141 31.09 -1.74 -6.38
N ASP A 142 31.45 -2.72 -7.21
CA ASP A 142 32.65 -2.71 -8.05
C ASP A 142 32.53 -3.84 -9.11
N ARG A 143 33.49 -3.94 -10.03
CA ARG A 143 33.59 -5.01 -11.01
C ARG A 143 33.58 -6.38 -10.33
N GLY A 144 32.52 -7.16 -10.59
CA GLY A 144 32.34 -8.50 -10.01
C GLY A 144 31.89 -8.51 -8.56
N LEU A 145 31.54 -7.36 -7.98
CA LEU A 145 31.05 -7.24 -6.61
C LEU A 145 29.55 -6.93 -6.62
N ASN A 146 28.77 -7.72 -5.87
CA ASN A 146 27.31 -7.60 -5.71
C ASN A 146 26.51 -7.46 -7.03
N GLY A 147 27.05 -7.95 -8.15
CA GLY A 147 26.39 -7.92 -9.44
C GLY A 147 26.33 -6.54 -10.10
N ALA A 148 27.21 -5.60 -9.73
CA ALA A 148 27.22 -4.27 -10.33
C ALA A 148 27.35 -4.32 -11.86
N GLY A 149 26.46 -3.62 -12.57
CA GLY A 149 26.27 -3.76 -14.01
C GLY A 149 25.47 -2.62 -14.65
N ARG A 150 25.22 -2.73 -15.97
CA ARG A 150 24.51 -1.70 -16.77
C ARG A 150 23.14 -1.41 -16.20
N GLY A 151 22.70 -0.15 -16.20
CA GLY A 151 21.43 0.27 -15.63
C GLY A 151 21.60 0.97 -14.28
N LEU A 152 20.69 0.73 -13.35
CA LEU A 152 20.71 1.30 -12.00
C LEU A 152 21.27 0.31 -10.99
N ASN A 153 22.24 0.76 -10.20
CA ASN A 153 22.84 0.01 -9.10
C ASN A 153 22.47 0.70 -7.78
N LEU A 154 21.90 -0.04 -6.84
CA LEU A 154 21.24 0.49 -5.66
C LEU A 154 21.78 -0.15 -4.39
N VAL A 155 21.95 0.65 -3.34
CA VAL A 155 22.41 0.20 -2.02
C VAL A 155 21.56 0.85 -0.95
N SER A 156 20.88 0.03 -0.13
CA SER A 156 20.15 0.51 1.04
C SER A 156 21.04 0.51 2.27
N ILE A 157 21.01 1.60 3.04
CA ILE A 157 21.94 1.86 4.14
C ILE A 157 21.14 2.24 5.38
N GLU A 158 21.41 1.57 6.49
CA GLU A 158 20.89 1.96 7.80
C GLU A 158 21.67 3.19 8.32
N PRO A 159 21.07 4.39 8.38
CA PRO A 159 21.82 5.62 8.58
C PRO A 159 22.42 5.74 9.99
N LYS A 160 21.83 5.12 11.01
CA LYS A 160 22.36 5.17 12.39
C LYS A 160 23.69 4.44 12.53
N THR A 161 23.84 3.31 11.85
CA THR A 161 24.99 2.42 11.96
C THR A 161 25.95 2.56 10.79
N GLY A 162 25.48 3.05 9.64
CA GLY A 162 26.19 3.02 8.37
C GLY A 162 26.27 1.63 7.76
N ARG A 163 25.50 0.67 8.28
CA ARG A 163 25.47 -0.72 7.80
C ARG A 163 24.69 -0.78 6.49
N VAL A 164 25.25 -1.47 5.50
CA VAL A 164 24.51 -1.80 4.27
C VAL A 164 23.49 -2.90 4.57
N SER A 165 22.23 -2.63 4.28
CA SER A 165 21.12 -3.54 4.51
C SER A 165 20.86 -4.44 3.31
N SER A 166 20.89 -3.88 2.11
CA SER A 166 20.64 -4.62 0.88
C SER A 166 21.31 -3.94 -0.31
N VAL A 167 21.56 -4.72 -1.36
CA VAL A 167 22.13 -4.26 -2.63
C VAL A 167 21.33 -4.84 -3.77
N ALA A 168 21.07 -4.04 -4.80
CA ALA A 168 20.35 -4.46 -5.99
C ALA A 168 20.95 -3.84 -7.25
N HIS A 169 20.71 -4.51 -8.38
CA HIS A 169 21.11 -4.07 -9.71
C HIS A 169 19.94 -4.38 -10.65
N PHE A 170 19.57 -3.41 -11.49
CA PHE A 170 18.51 -3.55 -12.48
C PHE A 170 18.99 -2.98 -13.82
N ASP A 171 18.93 -3.79 -14.87
CA ASP A 171 19.30 -3.40 -16.22
C ASP A 171 18.15 -2.64 -16.92
N THR A 172 17.90 -1.41 -16.45
CA THR A 172 16.85 -0.52 -16.96
C THR A 172 17.13 0.01 -18.37
N TYR A 173 18.12 -0.54 -19.08
CA TYR A 173 18.28 -0.36 -20.52
C TYR A 173 17.57 -1.45 -21.32
N GLN A 174 17.61 -2.71 -20.84
CA GLN A 174 17.11 -3.87 -21.58
C GLN A 174 15.82 -4.45 -20.98
N ASP A 175 15.65 -4.34 -19.67
CA ASP A 175 14.53 -4.92 -18.92
C ASP A 175 13.59 -3.84 -18.41
N GLU A 176 12.28 -4.13 -18.38
CA GLU A 176 11.26 -3.27 -17.76
C GLU A 176 11.54 -3.04 -16.27
N SER A 177 11.29 -1.82 -15.78
CA SER A 177 11.62 -1.43 -14.39
C SER A 177 10.68 -1.97 -13.30
N THR A 178 9.76 -2.89 -13.61
CA THR A 178 8.79 -3.40 -12.62
C THR A 178 9.45 -4.06 -11.41
N ALA A 179 10.56 -4.79 -11.62
CA ALA A 179 11.30 -5.41 -10.51
C ALA A 179 12.02 -4.37 -9.64
N LEU A 180 12.46 -3.26 -10.24
CA LEU A 180 13.03 -2.12 -9.52
C LEU A 180 11.95 -1.45 -8.65
N GLU A 181 10.77 -1.18 -9.22
CA GLU A 181 9.64 -0.60 -8.50
C GLU A 181 9.27 -1.43 -7.26
N GLN A 182 9.12 -2.75 -7.42
CA GLN A 182 8.84 -3.67 -6.32
C GLN A 182 9.95 -3.68 -5.25
N TRP A 183 11.21 -3.55 -5.64
CA TRP A 183 12.31 -3.51 -4.69
C TRP A 183 12.32 -2.19 -3.89
N LEU A 184 12.03 -1.07 -4.55
CA LEU A 184 11.91 0.24 -3.91
C LEU A 184 10.73 0.28 -2.92
N ASP A 185 9.58 -0.31 -3.27
CA ASP A 185 8.39 -0.38 -2.41
C ASP A 185 8.62 -1.21 -1.14
N ASN A 186 9.53 -2.18 -1.19
CA ASN A 186 9.86 -3.06 -0.06
C ASN A 186 11.02 -2.53 0.80
N LEU A 187 11.52 -1.32 0.55
CA LEU A 187 12.60 -0.74 1.35
C LEU A 187 12.17 -0.51 2.80
N PRO A 188 12.99 -0.91 3.80
CA PRO A 188 12.69 -0.63 5.19
C PRO A 188 12.60 0.88 5.46
N LEU A 189 11.57 1.29 6.21
CA LEU A 189 11.38 2.69 6.58
C LEU A 189 12.58 3.23 7.37
N GLY A 190 13.07 4.40 6.95
CA GLY A 190 14.17 5.10 7.62
C GLY A 190 15.57 4.69 7.16
N GLU A 191 15.70 3.88 6.11
CA GLU A 191 16.97 3.66 5.42
C GLU A 191 17.26 4.75 4.39
N VAL A 192 18.54 4.97 4.10
CA VAL A 192 19.00 5.85 3.02
C VAL A 192 19.33 4.99 1.82
N LEU A 193 18.81 5.40 0.66
CA LEU A 193 19.07 4.73 -0.61
C LEU A 193 20.17 5.46 -1.38
N ALA A 194 21.23 4.75 -1.75
CA ALA A 194 22.26 5.24 -2.67
C ALA A 194 22.09 4.59 -4.04
N VAL A 195 22.13 5.39 -5.10
CA VAL A 195 21.92 4.96 -6.49
C VAL A 195 23.05 5.45 -7.37
N VAL A 196 23.52 4.58 -8.26
CA VAL A 196 24.54 4.89 -9.27
C VAL A 196 24.09 4.31 -10.62
N SER A 197 23.97 5.16 -11.63
CA SER A 197 23.75 4.71 -13.02
C SER A 197 25.06 4.20 -13.63
N PHE A 198 24.98 3.24 -14.55
CA PHE A 198 26.12 2.78 -15.33
C PHE A 198 25.75 2.44 -16.78
N ASP A 199 26.61 2.83 -17.72
CA ASP A 199 26.49 2.65 -19.18
C ASP A 199 25.23 3.31 -19.78
N GLU A 200 24.04 2.78 -19.48
CA GLU A 200 22.74 3.30 -19.89
C GLU A 200 21.69 2.83 -18.88
N ALA A 201 20.82 3.73 -18.41
CA ALA A 201 19.83 3.42 -17.37
C ALA A 201 18.42 3.99 -17.64
N SER A 202 18.19 4.60 -18.80
CA SER A 202 16.97 5.38 -19.08
C SER A 202 16.00 4.72 -20.06
N ASN A 203 16.46 3.78 -20.90
CA ASN A 203 15.67 3.30 -22.05
C ASN A 203 14.37 2.59 -21.65
N MET A 204 14.42 1.72 -20.65
CA MET A 204 13.28 0.97 -20.11
C MET A 204 12.91 1.41 -18.69
N LEU A 205 13.36 2.60 -18.28
CA LEU A 205 13.02 3.18 -17.00
C LEU A 205 11.63 3.81 -17.07
N SER A 206 10.65 3.17 -16.43
CA SER A 206 9.27 3.64 -16.43
C SER A 206 9.13 5.00 -15.73
N ASP A 207 8.05 5.70 -16.03
CA ASP A 207 7.72 6.95 -15.32
C ASP A 207 7.33 6.68 -13.85
N MET A 208 6.88 5.47 -13.51
CA MET A 208 6.63 5.05 -12.13
C MET A 208 7.95 4.96 -11.34
N ALA A 209 8.98 4.32 -11.90
CA ALA A 209 10.29 4.26 -11.27
C ALA A 209 10.89 5.66 -11.07
N LYS A 210 10.78 6.54 -12.08
CA LYS A 210 11.21 7.95 -11.95
C LYS A 210 10.43 8.69 -10.87
N GLN A 211 9.14 8.43 -10.74
CA GLN A 211 8.29 9.02 -9.72
C GLN A 211 8.70 8.59 -8.31
N ILE A 212 9.02 7.31 -8.10
CA ILE A 212 9.48 6.82 -6.79
C ILE A 212 10.80 7.52 -6.40
N PHE A 213 11.77 7.64 -7.31
CA PHE A 213 13.02 8.36 -7.01
C PHE A 213 12.79 9.84 -6.72
N TYR A 214 11.85 10.47 -7.42
CA TYR A 214 11.45 11.85 -7.18
C TYR A 214 10.86 12.04 -5.76
N GLU A 215 10.01 11.12 -5.31
CA GLU A 215 9.46 11.09 -3.94
C GLU A 215 10.53 10.80 -2.89
N MET A 216 11.57 10.05 -3.26
CA MET A 216 12.77 9.82 -2.46
C MET A 216 13.73 11.03 -2.43
N GLY A 217 13.38 12.15 -3.07
CA GLY A 217 14.10 13.41 -3.00
C GLY A 217 14.98 13.74 -4.21
N SER A 218 14.93 12.93 -5.28
CA SER A 218 15.57 13.30 -6.53
C SER A 218 14.90 14.54 -7.12
N SER A 219 15.69 15.49 -7.58
CA SER A 219 15.27 16.66 -8.34
C SER A 219 15.57 16.53 -9.84
N MET A 220 16.45 15.59 -10.22
CA MET A 220 16.97 15.48 -11.58
C MET A 220 16.57 14.20 -12.33
N ILE A 221 15.95 13.20 -11.68
CA ILE A 221 15.60 11.92 -12.32
C ILE A 221 14.73 12.06 -13.59
N GLN A 222 13.84 13.06 -13.63
CA GLN A 222 13.00 13.33 -14.81
C GLN A 222 13.81 13.79 -16.03
N ARG A 223 15.05 14.23 -15.82
CA ARG A 223 15.99 14.65 -16.87
C ARG A 223 16.94 13.53 -17.29
N LEU A 224 16.88 12.35 -16.66
CA LEU A 224 17.70 11.20 -17.02
C LEU A 224 17.37 10.77 -18.45
N LYS A 225 18.40 10.67 -19.28
CA LYS A 225 18.31 10.38 -20.72
C LYS A 225 19.39 9.39 -21.12
N PHE A 226 19.31 8.92 -22.35
CA PHE A 226 20.22 7.92 -22.92
C PHE A 226 21.69 8.24 -22.61
N ARG A 227 22.37 7.34 -21.90
CA ARG A 227 23.79 7.45 -21.49
C ARG A 227 24.15 8.63 -20.59
N ALA A 228 23.17 9.18 -19.86
CA ALA A 228 23.44 10.10 -18.77
C ALA A 228 24.15 9.40 -17.60
N SER A 229 24.99 10.15 -16.90
CA SER A 229 25.59 9.73 -15.64
C SER A 229 24.81 10.38 -14.51
N TRP A 230 24.28 9.58 -13.60
CA TRP A 230 23.42 10.03 -12.50
C TRP A 230 23.76 9.28 -11.21
N GLU A 231 23.76 10.03 -10.12
CA GLU A 231 23.83 9.49 -8.78
C GLU A 231 22.78 10.14 -7.89
N LEU A 232 22.38 9.42 -6.85
CA LEU A 232 21.47 9.93 -5.84
C LEU A 232 21.82 9.30 -4.48
N ALA A 233 21.87 10.11 -3.44
CA ALA A 233 21.63 9.65 -2.08
C ALA A 233 20.26 10.18 -1.64
N ALA A 234 19.26 9.30 -1.59
CA ALA A 234 17.88 9.63 -1.28
C ALA A 234 17.73 10.30 0.10
N TYR A 235 16.71 11.15 0.22
CA TYR A 235 16.41 11.93 1.42
C TYR A 235 17.56 12.85 1.88
N SER A 236 18.48 13.16 0.96
CA SER A 236 19.62 14.03 1.17
C SER A 236 19.74 15.03 -0.01
N PRO A 237 20.52 16.11 0.13
CA PRO A 237 20.78 17.05 -0.95
C PRO A 237 21.81 16.54 -1.98
N PHE A 238 22.32 15.32 -1.81
CA PHE A 238 23.36 14.77 -2.68
C PHE A 238 22.73 14.07 -3.88
N GLU A 239 22.77 14.77 -5.00
CA GLU A 239 22.35 14.29 -6.31
C GLU A 239 23.17 15.03 -7.37
N ASP A 240 23.63 14.32 -8.39
CA ASP A 240 24.29 14.93 -9.54
C ASP A 240 23.87 14.21 -10.83
N LEU A 241 23.85 14.97 -11.94
CA LEU A 241 23.42 14.49 -13.25
C LEU A 241 24.23 15.17 -14.36
N ASN A 242 25.03 14.36 -15.06
CA ASN A 242 25.68 14.78 -16.30
C ASN A 242 24.90 14.26 -17.51
N ILE A 243 24.55 15.18 -18.42
CA ILE A 243 23.87 14.87 -19.69
C ILE A 243 24.91 14.75 -20.82
N PRO A 244 24.84 13.73 -21.68
CA PRO A 244 25.78 13.56 -22.78
C PRO A 244 25.55 14.55 -23.92
N SER A 245 26.59 14.77 -24.72
CA SER A 245 26.50 15.54 -25.97
C SER A 245 26.41 14.58 -27.16
N GLY A 246 25.21 14.44 -27.73
CA GLY A 246 24.96 13.49 -28.82
C GLY A 246 24.93 12.05 -28.30
N ASN A 247 25.63 11.14 -29.00
CA ASN A 247 25.59 9.69 -28.71
C ASN A 247 26.75 9.21 -27.81
N SER A 248 27.61 10.10 -27.31
CA SER A 248 28.68 9.70 -26.38
C SER A 248 28.11 9.39 -24.99
N TRP A 249 28.90 8.76 -24.13
CA TRP A 249 28.61 8.73 -22.69
C TRP A 249 28.77 10.13 -22.10
N ALA A 250 28.01 10.42 -21.05
CA ALA A 250 28.18 11.64 -20.28
C ALA A 250 29.51 11.62 -19.52
N LYS A 251 29.92 12.77 -19.00
CA LYS A 251 31.08 12.82 -18.10
C LYS A 251 30.76 11.98 -16.85
N PRO A 252 31.66 11.09 -16.41
CA PRO A 252 31.43 10.30 -15.21
C PRO A 252 31.26 11.23 -14.01
N ILE A 253 30.37 10.87 -13.10
CA ILE A 253 30.32 11.49 -11.79
C ILE A 253 31.30 10.73 -10.91
N LYS A 254 32.17 11.47 -10.23
CA LYS A 254 33.15 10.95 -9.28
C LYS A 254 33.19 11.89 -8.10
N THR A 255 32.44 11.56 -7.05
CA THR A 255 32.35 12.41 -5.87
C THR A 255 32.43 11.59 -4.60
N SER A 256 32.94 12.21 -3.54
CA SER A 256 32.90 11.65 -2.20
C SER A 256 32.17 12.62 -1.28
N ILE A 257 31.29 12.08 -0.44
CA ILE A 257 30.42 12.85 0.45
C ILE A 257 30.47 12.31 1.88
N CYS A 258 30.21 13.17 2.85
CA CYS A 258 29.92 12.78 4.22
C CYS A 258 28.40 12.80 4.42
N LEU A 259 27.77 11.65 4.58
CA LEU A 259 26.32 11.50 4.74
C LEU A 259 25.93 11.54 6.24
N PRO A 260 25.22 12.57 6.73
CA PRO A 260 24.66 12.62 8.08
C PRO A 260 23.84 11.39 8.48
N LYS A 261 24.12 10.84 9.67
CA LYS A 261 23.41 9.70 10.27
C LYS A 261 22.01 10.04 10.80
N LYS A 262 21.71 11.33 11.02
CA LYS A 262 20.44 11.82 11.57
C LYS A 262 19.53 12.37 10.46
N LEU A 263 18.51 11.61 10.08
CA LEU A 263 17.54 11.98 9.04
C LEU A 263 16.75 13.27 9.34
N ASP A 264 16.54 13.62 10.61
CA ASP A 264 15.83 14.86 10.97
C ASP A 264 16.63 16.14 10.66
N SER A 265 17.95 16.02 10.50
CA SER A 265 18.84 17.16 10.22
C SER A 265 18.75 17.69 8.79
N TRP A 266 18.12 16.92 7.88
CA TRP A 266 17.91 17.29 6.48
C TRP A 266 16.74 18.26 6.27
N ARG A 267 15.82 18.37 7.24
CA ARG A 267 14.65 19.27 7.15
C ARG A 267 14.98 20.76 7.25
N GLY A 268 16.24 21.12 7.52
CA GLY A 268 16.64 22.49 7.90
C GLY A 268 17.65 23.20 6.99
N ARG A 269 18.01 22.65 5.83
CA ARG A 269 18.95 23.29 4.88
C ARG A 269 18.43 23.34 3.44
N ALA A 270 17.15 23.64 3.28
CA ALA A 270 16.64 24.14 2.01
C ALA A 270 17.02 25.62 1.89
N SER A 271 17.76 25.94 0.83
CA SER A 271 18.07 27.30 0.40
C SER A 271 16.82 28.16 0.31
N ASP A 272 16.99 29.43 0.67
CA ASP A 272 16.01 30.52 0.77
C ASP A 272 15.41 30.94 -0.59
N VAL A 273 14.70 30.03 -1.24
CA VAL A 273 13.86 30.30 -2.42
C VAL A 273 12.51 29.63 -2.15
N TYR A 274 11.42 30.36 -2.39
CA TYR A 274 10.01 29.99 -2.24
C TYR A 274 9.57 28.66 -2.91
N LEU A 275 10.16 27.54 -2.52
CA LEU A 275 9.66 26.21 -2.85
C LEU A 275 8.60 25.90 -1.81
N ARG A 276 7.33 26.13 -2.17
CA ARG A 276 6.24 25.43 -1.46
C ARG A 276 6.56 23.94 -1.58
N PRO A 277 6.62 23.18 -0.47
CA PRO A 277 6.79 21.74 -0.57
C PRO A 277 5.59 21.19 -1.35
N HIS A 278 5.83 20.78 -2.58
CA HIS A 278 4.79 20.24 -3.43
C HIS A 278 4.38 18.85 -2.94
N ASN A 279 3.09 18.52 -2.98
CA ASN A 279 2.60 17.18 -2.63
C ASN A 279 2.63 16.33 -3.90
N LEU A 280 3.83 15.85 -4.21
CA LEU A 280 4.18 15.16 -5.45
C LEU A 280 3.39 13.86 -5.68
N PRO A 281 3.17 13.00 -4.65
CA PRO A 281 2.30 11.83 -4.79
C PRO A 281 0.88 12.23 -5.22
N ARG A 282 0.30 13.25 -4.58
CA ARG A 282 -1.05 13.74 -4.91
C ARG A 282 -1.10 14.36 -6.29
N ARG A 283 -0.11 15.17 -6.68
CA ARG A 283 0.00 15.71 -8.05
C ARG A 283 0.07 14.60 -9.10
N HIS A 284 0.85 13.54 -8.85
CA HIS A 284 0.95 12.40 -9.77
C HIS A 284 -0.39 11.67 -9.91
N PHE A 285 -1.04 11.35 -8.79
CA PHE A 285 -2.38 10.77 -8.79
C PHE A 285 -3.37 11.64 -9.58
N CYS A 286 -3.34 12.96 -9.38
CA CYS A 286 -4.19 13.92 -10.07
C CYS A 286 -3.88 14.08 -11.57
N LEU A 287 -2.63 13.83 -12.00
CA LEU A 287 -2.26 13.80 -13.42
C LEU A 287 -2.70 12.51 -14.10
N LYS A 288 -2.73 11.40 -13.34
CA LYS A 288 -3.10 10.08 -13.84
C LYS A 288 -4.62 9.87 -13.88
N HIS A 289 -5.35 10.45 -12.93
CA HIS A 289 -6.78 10.23 -12.74
C HIS A 289 -7.57 11.54 -12.83
N ASP A 290 -8.23 11.74 -13.97
CA ASP A 290 -9.08 12.90 -14.25
C ASP A 290 -10.46 12.73 -13.58
N ARG A 291 -10.61 12.88 -12.25
CA ARG A 291 -11.93 12.91 -11.52
C ARG A 291 -11.81 13.11 -9.99
N HIS A 292 -11.22 14.20 -9.50
CA HIS A 292 -11.18 14.47 -8.05
C HIS A 292 -11.45 15.93 -7.65
N GLY A 293 -11.96 16.74 -8.58
CA GLY A 293 -12.42 18.12 -8.34
C GLY A 293 -11.41 18.98 -7.58
N ASP A 294 -11.86 19.61 -6.49
CA ASP A 294 -11.02 20.46 -5.64
C ASP A 294 -9.80 19.73 -5.09
N PHE A 295 -9.88 18.41 -4.86
CA PHE A 295 -8.75 17.64 -4.36
C PHE A 295 -7.56 17.64 -5.33
N CYS A 296 -7.81 17.79 -6.63
CA CYS A 296 -6.78 17.88 -7.66
C CYS A 296 -6.59 19.28 -8.23
N SER A 297 -7.24 20.30 -7.65
CA SER A 297 -7.08 21.69 -8.07
C SER A 297 -5.70 22.24 -7.72
N GLU A 298 -5.18 23.17 -8.53
CA GLU A 298 -3.88 23.82 -8.28
C GLU A 298 -3.78 24.47 -6.89
N SER A 299 -4.89 24.93 -6.34
CA SER A 299 -4.94 25.58 -5.02
C SER A 299 -4.82 24.60 -3.85
N SER A 300 -5.15 23.33 -4.05
CA SER A 300 -5.26 22.34 -2.98
C SER A 300 -4.37 21.10 -3.16
N VAL A 301 -3.87 20.86 -4.37
CA VAL A 301 -3.08 19.66 -4.71
C VAL A 301 -1.83 19.53 -3.86
N ASP A 302 -1.26 20.65 -3.37
CA ASP A 302 -0.07 20.67 -2.51
C ASP A 302 -0.39 20.63 -1.00
N ASN A 303 -1.66 20.58 -0.61
CA ASN A 303 -2.03 20.50 0.79
C ASN A 303 -1.58 19.15 1.39
N PRO A 304 -0.94 19.14 2.57
CA PRO A 304 -0.50 17.91 3.21
C PRO A 304 -1.71 17.08 3.66
N ILE A 305 -1.70 15.79 3.36
CA ILE A 305 -2.68 14.82 3.86
C ILE A 305 -2.12 14.20 5.13
N ARG A 306 -2.68 14.56 6.29
CA ARG A 306 -2.28 13.99 7.59
C ARG A 306 -3.48 13.93 8.52
N PRO A 307 -3.54 12.92 9.42
CA PRO A 307 -4.53 12.89 10.48
C PRO A 307 -4.48 14.14 11.34
N ARG A 308 -5.65 14.58 11.80
CA ARG A 308 -5.78 15.64 12.77
C ARG A 308 -5.12 15.23 14.09
N ALA A 309 -4.24 16.09 14.59
CA ALA A 309 -3.57 15.86 15.86
C ALA A 309 -4.57 15.81 17.01
N LEU A 310 -4.34 14.89 17.95
CA LEU A 310 -5.14 14.78 19.16
C LEU A 310 -4.97 16.02 20.03
N LEU A 311 -6.06 16.74 20.31
CA LEU A 311 -6.02 17.96 21.12
C LEU A 311 -5.94 17.68 22.62
N ASP A 312 -6.61 16.63 23.11
CA ASP A 312 -6.61 16.24 24.52
C ASP A 312 -5.55 15.16 24.80
N PRO A 313 -4.41 15.49 25.47
CA PRO A 313 -3.36 14.52 25.76
C PRO A 313 -3.80 13.38 26.68
N LYS A 314 -4.85 13.57 27.48
CA LYS A 314 -5.36 12.54 28.40
C LYS A 314 -5.93 11.33 27.65
N ARG A 315 -6.38 11.55 26.42
CA ARG A 315 -6.94 10.50 25.56
C ARG A 315 -5.89 9.67 24.83
N LYS A 316 -4.59 9.98 24.94
CA LYS A 316 -3.54 9.26 24.19
C LYS A 316 -3.56 7.74 24.37
N GLY A 317 -4.05 7.24 25.50
CA GLY A 317 -4.19 5.80 25.79
C GLY A 317 -5.58 5.21 25.52
N ASP A 318 -6.48 5.94 24.87
CA ASP A 318 -7.83 5.51 24.56
C ASP A 318 -7.81 4.28 23.62
N PRO A 319 -8.46 3.16 23.99
CA PRO A 319 -8.42 1.93 23.19
C PRO A 319 -9.00 2.09 21.79
N VAL A 320 -9.83 3.12 21.54
CA VAL A 320 -10.42 3.36 20.23
C VAL A 320 -9.35 3.57 19.14
N PHE A 321 -8.18 4.11 19.49
CA PHE A 321 -7.09 4.36 18.53
C PHE A 321 -6.37 3.09 18.06
N ASN A 322 -6.61 1.96 18.74
CA ASN A 322 -6.12 0.64 18.36
C ASN A 322 -7.25 -0.24 17.79
N MET A 323 -8.44 0.31 17.58
CA MET A 323 -9.52 -0.40 16.92
C MET A 323 -9.29 -0.41 15.41
N PRO A 324 -9.28 -1.57 14.73
CA PRO A 324 -9.22 -1.63 13.29
C PRO A 324 -10.42 -0.93 12.64
N ILE A 325 -10.16 -0.27 11.53
CA ILE A 325 -11.16 0.39 10.68
C ILE A 325 -10.99 -0.17 9.28
N VAL A 326 -12.06 -0.76 8.74
CA VAL A 326 -12.07 -1.35 7.39
C VAL A 326 -13.06 -0.59 6.53
N LEU A 327 -12.56 -0.04 5.42
CA LEU A 327 -13.36 0.63 4.42
C LEU A 327 -13.63 -0.34 3.28
N ALA A 328 -14.90 -0.54 2.92
CA ALA A 328 -15.30 -1.28 1.73
C ALA A 328 -15.43 -0.28 0.56
N ALA A 329 -14.45 -0.32 -0.35
CA ALA A 329 -14.35 0.54 -1.52
C ALA A 329 -14.93 -0.16 -2.76
N GLY A 330 -16.07 0.34 -3.20
CA GLY A 330 -16.84 -0.11 -4.34
C GLY A 330 -16.40 0.54 -5.64
N LEU A 331 -17.35 1.22 -6.31
CA LEU A 331 -17.20 1.69 -7.69
C LEU A 331 -16.80 3.17 -7.77
N SER A 332 -16.94 3.92 -6.67
CA SER A 332 -16.77 5.38 -6.67
C SER A 332 -15.50 5.80 -5.92
N THR A 333 -14.39 5.95 -6.67
CA THR A 333 -13.12 6.45 -6.13
C THR A 333 -13.27 7.81 -5.44
N ASP A 334 -14.15 8.67 -5.97
CA ASP A 334 -14.42 10.01 -5.42
C ASP A 334 -15.16 9.94 -4.07
N SER A 335 -16.08 8.98 -3.91
CA SER A 335 -16.74 8.71 -2.63
C SER A 335 -15.72 8.24 -1.60
N LEU A 336 -14.88 7.27 -1.99
CA LEU A 336 -13.80 6.77 -1.15
C LEU A 336 -12.87 7.92 -0.70
N ARG A 337 -12.51 8.83 -1.62
CA ARG A 337 -11.71 10.02 -1.31
C ARG A 337 -12.37 10.85 -0.22
N ILE A 338 -13.64 11.20 -0.37
CA ILE A 338 -14.39 12.02 0.61
C ILE A 338 -14.48 11.30 1.96
N CYS A 339 -14.67 9.98 1.95
CA CYS A 339 -14.66 9.17 3.17
C CYS A 339 -13.29 9.25 3.87
N LEU A 340 -12.20 9.04 3.14
CA LEU A 340 -10.83 9.12 3.66
C LEU A 340 -10.47 10.53 4.15
N GLU A 341 -10.90 11.59 3.46
CA GLU A 341 -10.75 12.98 3.91
C GLU A 341 -11.44 13.19 5.28
N SER A 342 -12.70 12.76 5.40
CA SER A 342 -13.45 12.86 6.68
C SER A 342 -12.86 11.98 7.79
N LEU A 343 -12.19 10.89 7.43
CA LEU A 343 -11.46 10.04 8.37
C LEU A 343 -10.18 10.75 8.87
N MET A 344 -9.45 11.47 8.00
CA MET A 344 -8.29 12.27 8.41
C MET A 344 -8.65 13.43 9.35
N GLU A 345 -9.89 13.91 9.30
CA GLU A 345 -10.38 14.92 10.23
C GLU A 345 -10.55 14.40 11.68
N GLN A 346 -10.54 13.07 11.89
CA GLN A 346 -10.70 12.46 13.22
C GLN A 346 -9.45 12.68 14.07
N GLU A 347 -9.65 13.19 15.30
CA GLU A 347 -8.55 13.40 16.24
C GLU A 347 -7.94 12.08 16.74
N GLY A 348 -6.63 11.94 16.61
CA GLY A 348 -5.89 10.77 17.12
C GLY A 348 -6.01 9.52 16.25
N LEU A 349 -6.53 9.62 15.03
CA LEU A 349 -6.59 8.51 14.08
C LEU A 349 -5.19 7.88 13.88
N ASN A 350 -5.14 6.56 14.03
CA ASN A 350 -3.97 5.76 13.69
C ASN A 350 -4.17 5.12 12.31
N THR A 351 -3.53 5.67 11.28
CA THR A 351 -3.69 5.20 9.88
C THR A 351 -3.22 3.75 9.68
N GLN A 352 -2.36 3.23 10.56
CA GLN A 352 -1.88 1.84 10.50
C GLN A 352 -2.98 0.82 10.85
N MET A 353 -4.06 1.27 11.50
CA MET A 353 -5.22 0.46 11.84
C MET A 353 -6.33 0.57 10.79
N VAL A 354 -6.11 1.34 9.72
CA VAL A 354 -7.08 1.52 8.64
C VAL A 354 -6.69 0.63 7.47
N VAL A 355 -7.67 -0.06 6.89
CA VAL A 355 -7.50 -0.87 5.68
C VAL A 355 -8.64 -0.58 4.70
N VAL A 356 -8.30 -0.24 3.47
CA VAL A 356 -9.25 -0.12 2.36
C VAL A 356 -9.30 -1.44 1.60
N VAL A 357 -10.43 -2.11 1.65
CA VAL A 357 -10.69 -3.32 0.86
C VAL A 357 -11.43 -2.92 -0.39
N TYR A 358 -10.83 -3.14 -1.54
CA TYR A 358 -11.33 -2.65 -2.83
C TYR A 358 -11.42 -3.78 -3.85
N ASP A 359 -12.30 -3.63 -4.83
CA ASP A 359 -12.33 -4.55 -5.96
C ASP A 359 -11.08 -4.35 -6.85
N LYS A 360 -10.35 -5.43 -7.12
CA LYS A 360 -9.14 -5.41 -7.96
C LYS A 360 -9.35 -4.81 -9.36
N GLU A 361 -10.58 -4.75 -9.85
CA GLU A 361 -10.93 -4.12 -11.12
C GLU A 361 -10.75 -2.59 -11.09
N TYR A 362 -10.65 -2.00 -9.90
CA TYR A 362 -10.46 -0.57 -9.65
C TYR A 362 -9.14 -0.29 -8.92
N PRO A 363 -7.98 -0.46 -9.58
CA PRO A 363 -6.66 -0.27 -8.96
C PRO A 363 -6.39 1.17 -8.52
N GLU A 364 -7.11 2.15 -9.05
CA GLU A 364 -7.07 3.55 -8.61
C GLU A 364 -7.29 3.69 -7.10
N ASN A 365 -8.17 2.86 -6.51
CA ASN A 365 -8.46 2.88 -5.08
C ASN A 365 -7.22 2.56 -4.21
N ALA A 366 -6.29 1.75 -4.71
CA ALA A 366 -5.04 1.47 -4.01
C ALA A 366 -4.10 2.69 -4.03
N GLU A 367 -3.99 3.34 -5.19
CA GLU A 367 -3.17 4.54 -5.37
C GLU A 367 -3.69 5.69 -4.53
N LEU A 368 -5.02 5.91 -4.52
CA LEU A 368 -5.68 6.88 -3.66
C LEU A 368 -5.40 6.57 -2.18
N SER A 369 -5.59 5.32 -1.74
CA SER A 369 -5.36 4.92 -0.34
C SER A 369 -3.92 5.20 0.12
N SER A 370 -2.94 5.04 -0.76
CA SER A 370 -1.53 5.32 -0.48
C SER A 370 -1.29 6.79 -0.15
N LEU A 371 -1.98 7.73 -0.82
CA LEU A 371 -1.89 9.17 -0.53
C LEU A 371 -2.32 9.52 0.91
N PHE A 372 -3.19 8.69 1.48
CA PHE A 372 -3.70 8.82 2.85
C PHE A 372 -2.86 8.02 3.86
N HIS A 373 -1.78 7.37 3.44
CA HIS A 373 -0.95 6.49 4.28
C HIS A 373 -1.76 5.37 4.94
N VAL A 374 -2.71 4.81 4.19
CA VAL A 374 -3.61 3.72 4.60
C VAL A 374 -3.31 2.47 3.75
N LYS A 375 -3.37 1.29 4.37
CA LYS A 375 -3.15 0.02 3.66
C LYS A 375 -4.36 -0.30 2.78
N SER A 376 -4.13 -0.91 1.62
CA SER A 376 -5.20 -1.38 0.75
C SER A 376 -5.08 -2.88 0.46
N LEU A 377 -6.21 -3.55 0.23
CA LEU A 377 -6.28 -4.98 -0.07
C LEU A 377 -7.22 -5.22 -1.27
N PRO A 378 -6.71 -5.74 -2.40
CA PRO A 378 -7.55 -6.11 -3.53
C PRO A 378 -8.36 -7.39 -3.24
N VAL A 379 -9.62 -7.41 -3.66
CA VAL A 379 -10.48 -8.60 -3.64
C VAL A 379 -11.19 -8.80 -4.98
N ASN A 380 -11.56 -10.04 -5.30
CA ASN A 380 -12.41 -10.34 -6.47
C ASN A 380 -13.88 -10.21 -6.06
N SER A 381 -14.58 -9.15 -6.46
CA SER A 381 -16.03 -9.04 -6.22
C SER A 381 -16.82 -9.55 -7.44
N THR A 382 -16.80 -10.87 -7.66
CA THR A 382 -17.40 -11.46 -8.87
C THR A 382 -18.93 -11.36 -8.92
N ASN A 383 -19.59 -11.02 -7.80
CA ASN A 383 -21.05 -11.05 -7.64
C ASN A 383 -21.64 -9.74 -7.09
N GLY A 384 -21.00 -8.60 -7.38
CA GLY A 384 -21.49 -7.27 -7.03
C GLY A 384 -21.19 -6.84 -5.58
N TYR A 385 -21.69 -5.65 -5.21
CA TYR A 385 -21.28 -4.89 -4.03
C TYR A 385 -21.41 -5.65 -2.68
N ASN A 386 -22.43 -6.48 -2.51
CA ASN A 386 -22.58 -7.29 -1.29
C ASN A 386 -21.42 -8.28 -1.08
N SER A 387 -20.83 -8.80 -2.17
CA SER A 387 -19.69 -9.71 -2.08
C SER A 387 -18.41 -8.98 -1.66
N LEU A 388 -18.26 -7.72 -2.07
CA LEU A 388 -17.19 -6.84 -1.64
C LEU A 388 -17.32 -6.54 -0.14
N LEU A 389 -18.50 -6.15 0.35
CA LEU A 389 -18.72 -5.86 1.77
C LEU A 389 -18.42 -7.09 2.65
N LEU A 390 -18.89 -8.28 2.24
CA LEU A 390 -18.58 -9.53 2.94
C LEU A 390 -17.07 -9.83 2.92
N SER A 391 -16.40 -9.57 1.80
CA SER A 391 -14.95 -9.74 1.68
C SER A 391 -14.19 -8.76 2.58
N ALA A 392 -14.66 -7.52 2.70
CA ALA A 392 -14.10 -6.52 3.60
C ALA A 392 -14.21 -6.93 5.06
N VAL A 393 -15.39 -7.39 5.49
CA VAL A 393 -15.60 -7.93 6.84
C VAL A 393 -14.72 -9.16 7.10
N SER A 394 -14.61 -10.06 6.12
CA SER A 394 -13.75 -11.25 6.24
C SER A 394 -12.27 -10.86 6.36
N ALA A 395 -11.80 -9.94 5.53
CA ALA A 395 -10.45 -9.40 5.56
C ALA A 395 -10.14 -8.73 6.90
N ALA A 396 -11.10 -8.01 7.48
CA ALA A 396 -10.97 -7.40 8.80
C ALA A 396 -10.56 -8.42 9.88
N PHE A 397 -11.28 -9.55 9.95
CA PHE A 397 -11.00 -10.60 10.94
C PHE A 397 -9.73 -11.38 10.65
N TYR A 398 -9.33 -11.48 9.38
CA TYR A 398 -8.09 -12.13 8.98
C TYR A 398 -6.86 -11.27 9.31
N LEU A 399 -6.91 -9.98 8.98
CA LEU A 399 -5.82 -9.03 9.18
C LEU A 399 -5.64 -8.65 10.65
N PHE A 400 -6.73 -8.63 11.43
CA PHE A 400 -6.73 -8.23 12.83
C PHE A 400 -7.28 -9.33 13.75
N PRO A 401 -6.60 -10.50 13.81
CA PRO A 401 -7.12 -11.66 14.52
C PRO A 401 -7.14 -11.50 16.05
N THR A 402 -6.47 -10.49 16.60
CA THR A 402 -6.40 -10.21 18.05
C THR A 402 -7.34 -9.09 18.48
N SER A 403 -7.92 -8.35 17.53
CA SER A 403 -8.76 -7.19 17.86
C SER A 403 -10.16 -7.64 18.31
N PRO A 404 -10.68 -7.09 19.42
CA PRO A 404 -11.97 -7.52 19.99
C PRO A 404 -13.19 -6.92 19.27
N ALA A 405 -12.98 -5.81 18.54
CA ALA A 405 -13.97 -5.13 17.74
C ALA A 405 -13.30 -4.58 16.48
N VAL A 406 -14.09 -4.31 15.45
CA VAL A 406 -13.67 -3.68 14.19
C VAL A 406 -14.79 -2.76 13.72
N ALA A 407 -14.43 -1.56 13.24
CA ALA A 407 -15.34 -0.69 12.52
C ALA A 407 -15.33 -1.00 11.03
N VAL A 408 -16.50 -1.13 10.43
CA VAL A 408 -16.66 -1.33 8.99
C VAL A 408 -17.41 -0.13 8.41
N ILE A 409 -16.86 0.49 7.38
CA ILE A 409 -17.35 1.72 6.76
C ILE A 409 -17.50 1.47 5.25
N GLU A 410 -18.59 1.93 4.67
CA GLU A 410 -18.80 1.93 3.22
C GLU A 410 -18.23 3.21 2.59
N GLU A 411 -17.80 3.14 1.33
CA GLU A 411 -17.14 4.28 0.65
C GLU A 411 -18.00 5.55 0.57
N ASP A 412 -19.32 5.42 0.50
CA ASP A 412 -20.25 6.55 0.34
C ASP A 412 -20.56 7.28 1.66
N VAL A 413 -19.85 6.95 2.75
CA VAL A 413 -20.07 7.53 4.07
C VAL A 413 -19.09 8.67 4.34
N ARG A 414 -19.64 9.87 4.58
CA ARG A 414 -18.90 11.00 5.16
C ARG A 414 -19.04 10.99 6.68
N LEU A 415 -17.92 10.89 7.39
CA LEU A 415 -17.90 10.84 8.85
C LEU A 415 -18.10 12.22 9.48
N SER A 416 -18.77 12.27 10.63
CA SER A 416 -18.80 13.48 11.46
C SER A 416 -17.44 13.69 12.12
N SER A 417 -17.09 14.94 12.44
CA SER A 417 -15.77 15.27 13.03
C SER A 417 -15.52 14.66 14.41
N ASP A 418 -16.58 14.17 15.07
CA ASP A 418 -16.57 13.51 16.37
C ASP A 418 -16.78 11.99 16.29
N TRP A 419 -16.83 11.39 15.11
CA TRP A 419 -17.15 9.97 14.92
C TRP A 419 -16.27 9.03 15.76
N LEU A 420 -14.95 9.25 15.77
CA LEU A 420 -14.02 8.43 16.56
C LEU A 420 -14.16 8.67 18.08
N PHE A 421 -14.58 9.88 18.47
CA PHE A 421 -14.89 10.22 19.87
C PHE A 421 -16.24 9.63 20.34
N TYR A 422 -17.22 9.53 19.46
CA TYR A 422 -18.46 8.80 19.73
C TYR A 422 -18.16 7.31 19.97
N LEU A 423 -17.30 6.72 19.12
CA LEU A 423 -16.90 5.33 19.28
C LEU A 423 -16.10 5.06 20.55
N SER A 424 -15.28 6.00 21.00
CA SER A 424 -14.54 5.83 22.26
C SER A 424 -15.44 5.70 23.48
N GLN A 425 -16.64 6.29 23.44
CA GLN A 425 -17.62 6.21 24.51
C GLN A 425 -18.47 4.93 24.44
N THR A 426 -18.72 4.41 23.24
CA THR A 426 -19.60 3.25 23.02
C THR A 426 -18.85 1.92 23.00
N LEU A 427 -17.58 1.92 22.61
CA LEU A 427 -16.74 0.73 22.53
C LEU A 427 -16.65 -0.03 23.86
N PRO A 428 -16.43 0.62 25.04
CA PRO A 428 -16.43 -0.09 26.32
C PRO A 428 -17.73 -0.84 26.59
N VAL A 429 -18.88 -0.22 26.27
CA VAL A 429 -20.22 -0.81 26.47
C VAL A 429 -20.42 -2.04 25.58
N LEU A 430 -20.00 -1.96 24.30
CA LEU A 430 -20.06 -3.10 23.37
C LEU A 430 -19.23 -4.30 23.85
N LEU A 431 -18.07 -4.03 24.45
CA LEU A 431 -17.17 -5.07 24.94
C LEU A 431 -17.65 -5.69 26.25
N GLU A 432 -18.35 -4.94 27.09
CA GLU A 432 -18.85 -5.39 28.38
C GLU A 432 -20.20 -6.11 28.27
N ASP A 433 -21.19 -5.51 27.60
CA ASP A 433 -22.55 -6.05 27.52
C ASP A 433 -22.64 -7.17 26.50
N LYS A 434 -23.01 -8.39 26.95
CA LYS A 434 -23.04 -9.54 26.06
C LYS A 434 -24.22 -9.62 25.10
N THR A 435 -25.20 -8.74 25.24
CA THR A 435 -26.42 -8.71 24.45
C THR A 435 -26.32 -7.79 23.24
N ILE A 436 -25.28 -6.95 23.19
CA ILE A 436 -25.04 -6.00 22.10
C ILE A 436 -24.02 -6.63 21.15
N ASP A 437 -24.41 -6.78 19.88
CA ASP A 437 -23.53 -7.34 18.84
C ASP A 437 -22.92 -6.25 17.93
N VAL A 438 -23.59 -5.11 17.78
CA VAL A 438 -23.26 -4.03 16.84
C VAL A 438 -23.57 -2.66 17.46
N VAL A 439 -22.70 -1.67 17.21
CA VAL A 439 -23.00 -0.24 17.40
C VAL A 439 -23.26 0.38 16.03
N GLN A 440 -24.39 1.07 15.85
CA GLN A 440 -24.67 1.79 14.60
C GLN A 440 -24.40 3.28 14.78
N THR A 441 -23.69 3.89 13.83
CA THR A 441 -23.37 5.32 13.82
C THR A 441 -24.32 6.12 12.92
N PHE A 442 -25.42 5.52 12.49
CA PHE A 442 -26.44 6.14 11.64
C PHE A 442 -27.81 6.02 12.30
N ASN A 443 -28.57 7.12 12.29
CA ASN A 443 -29.95 7.14 12.77
C ASN A 443 -30.90 7.37 11.57
N PRO A 444 -31.69 6.37 11.15
CA PRO A 444 -32.59 6.51 10.01
C PRO A 444 -33.69 7.56 10.23
N ASN A 445 -33.96 7.94 11.48
CA ASN A 445 -34.95 8.95 11.84
C ASN A 445 -34.33 10.33 12.11
N GLY A 446 -33.01 10.48 11.98
CA GLY A 446 -32.27 11.72 12.27
C GLY A 446 -32.35 12.78 11.16
N ILE A 447 -33.54 13.05 10.62
CA ILE A 447 -33.74 13.96 9.48
C ILE A 447 -33.85 15.41 9.97
N SER A 448 -33.05 16.31 9.38
CA SER A 448 -33.21 17.75 9.57
C SER A 448 -34.30 18.30 8.65
N LEU A 449 -35.43 18.74 9.20
CA LEU A 449 -36.48 19.43 8.45
C LEU A 449 -36.13 20.92 8.30
N SER A 450 -35.50 21.29 7.19
CA SER A 450 -35.38 22.70 6.79
C SER A 450 -36.62 23.10 5.98
N ILE A 451 -37.59 23.74 6.65
CA ILE A 451 -38.77 24.33 5.99
C ILE A 451 -38.34 25.68 5.40
N TYR A 452 -38.17 25.73 4.08
CA TYR A 452 -37.96 27.00 3.38
C TYR A 452 -39.31 27.62 3.07
N TRP A 453 -39.66 28.71 3.76
CA TRP A 453 -40.78 29.57 3.36
C TRP A 453 -40.35 30.41 2.15
N LEU A 454 -40.89 30.11 0.97
CA LEU A 454 -40.83 31.02 -0.17
C LEU A 454 -41.84 32.15 0.07
N THR A 455 -41.38 33.28 0.63
CA THR A 455 -42.13 34.54 0.55
C THR A 455 -41.95 35.12 -0.85
N ARG A 456 -43.07 35.36 -1.55
CA ARG A 456 -43.11 36.06 -2.85
C ARG A 456 -42.68 37.51 -2.74
#